data_AF-A0A953G9R4-F1
#
_entry.id   AF-A0A953G9R4-F1
#
_cell.length_a   1.000
_cell.length_b   1.000
_cell.length_c   1.000
_cell.angle_alpha   90.00
_cell.angle_beta   90.00
_cell.angle_gamma   90.00
#
_symmetry.space_group_name_H-M   'P 1'
#
loop_
_entity.id
_entity.type
_entity.pdbx_description
1 polymer ?
#
loop_
_entity_poly.entity_id
_entity_poly.type
_entity_poly.pdbx_seq_one_letter_code
_entity_poly.pdbx_strand_id
1 'polypeptide(L)'
;MRKWGLLGLIAALSLLAFIAANKAKQAIIDGLNFISARVSKPSFQINQIVHTVQLTYRNSGPVSLFFDSFDGALYYGNYLLSYLSVRDRVELPAGAKDTVVKINGVIRYADLAGNILDLVKNKSYLNNLSVKGTVRIGGIPVPVDYPLQLI
;
A
#
# COMPACT_ATOMS: atom_id res chain seq x y z
N MET A 1 47.89 1.11 26.65
CA MET A 1 46.81 2.12 26.54
C MET A 1 46.41 2.27 25.07
N ARG A 2 45.37 1.59 24.57
CA ARG A 2 44.93 1.71 23.15
C ARG A 2 43.50 1.24 22.82
N LYS A 3 42.76 0.67 23.79
CA LYS A 3 41.42 0.10 23.57
C LYS A 3 40.27 1.11 23.63
N TRP A 4 40.45 2.21 24.36
CA TRP A 4 39.43 3.25 24.55
C TRP A 4 39.18 4.10 23.29
N GLY A 5 40.22 4.36 22.47
CA GLY A 5 40.07 5.09 21.21
C GLY A 5 39.31 4.30 20.13
N LEU A 6 39.45 2.96 20.12
CA LEU A 6 38.74 2.11 19.18
C LEU A 6 37.24 2.02 19.50
N LEU A 7 36.90 1.92 20.79
CA LEU A 7 35.50 1.91 21.26
C LEU A 7 34.80 3.26 21.00
N GLY A 8 35.50 4.38 21.20
CA GLY A 8 34.98 5.71 20.87
C GLY A 8 34.75 5.89 19.37
N LEU A 9 35.65 5.37 18.53
CA LEU A 9 35.50 5.41 17.07
C LEU A 9 34.32 4.55 16.59
N ILE A 10 34.15 3.34 17.14
CA ILE A 10 33.02 2.46 16.83
C ILE A 10 31.71 3.14 17.24
N ALA A 11 31.63 3.72 18.45
CA ALA A 11 30.44 4.43 18.90
C ALA A 11 30.09 5.63 18.01
N ALA A 12 31.10 6.41 17.58
CA ALA A 12 30.90 7.55 16.68
C ALA A 12 30.42 7.10 15.28
N LEU A 13 30.98 6.02 14.74
CA LEU A 13 30.55 5.44 13.46
C LEU A 13 29.12 4.88 13.54
N SER A 14 28.77 4.20 14.63
CA SER A 14 27.41 3.72 14.88
C SER A 14 26.41 4.87 14.98
N LEU A 15 26.78 5.97 15.65
CA LEU A 15 25.94 7.16 15.76
C LEU A 15 25.73 7.84 14.41
N LEU A 16 26.79 7.99 13.61
CA LEU A 16 26.71 8.53 12.26
C LEU A 16 25.84 7.65 11.34
N ALA A 17 26.02 6.33 11.40
CA ALA A 17 25.20 5.38 10.64
C ALA A 17 23.73 5.47 11.04
N PHE A 18 23.42 5.60 12.34
CA PHE A 18 22.06 5.78 12.84
C PHE A 18 21.42 7.08 12.35
N ILE A 19 22.15 8.20 12.42
CA ILE A 19 21.67 9.51 11.94
C ILE A 19 21.44 9.47 10.42
N ALA A 20 22.38 8.90 9.66
CA ALA A 20 22.27 8.77 8.21
C ALA A 20 21.08 7.88 7.81
N ALA A 21 20.86 6.75 8.49
CA ALA A 21 19.73 5.87 8.25
C ALA A 21 18.39 6.56 8.52
N ASN A 22 18.29 7.34 9.59
CA ASN A 22 17.07 8.08 9.91
C ASN A 22 16.79 9.21 8.90
N LYS A 23 17.83 9.96 8.47
CA LYS A 23 17.67 10.97 7.42
C LYS A 23 17.28 10.36 6.08
N ALA A 24 17.87 9.22 5.72
CA ALA A 24 17.49 8.49 4.51
C ALA A 24 16.03 8.03 4.58
N LYS A 25 15.61 7.44 5.71
CA LYS A 25 14.21 7.05 5.94
C LYS A 25 13.25 8.24 5.80
N GLN A 26 13.62 9.40 6.34
CA GLN A 26 12.79 10.60 6.28
C GLN A 26 12.71 11.16 4.85
N ALA A 27 13.82 11.22 4.12
CA ALA A 27 13.83 11.62 2.70
C ALA A 27 13.03 10.67 1.80
N ILE A 28 12.98 9.38 2.14
CA ILE A 28 12.14 8.38 1.47
C ILE A 28 10.65 8.66 1.73
N ILE A 29 10.28 8.98 2.97
CA ILE A 29 8.90 9.33 3.35
C ILE A 29 8.47 10.65 2.69
N ASP A 30 9.33 11.67 2.72
CA ASP A 30 9.03 13.00 2.18
C ASP A 30 8.98 13.01 0.64
N GLY A 31 9.73 12.10 -0.01
CA GLY A 31 9.78 11.96 -1.47
C GLY A 31 8.70 11.04 -2.05
N LEU A 32 8.01 10.25 -1.24
CA LEU A 32 7.01 9.30 -1.70
C LEU A 32 5.60 9.84 -1.47
N ASN A 33 4.86 10.03 -2.55
CA ASN A 33 3.49 10.51 -2.52
C ASN A 33 2.52 9.43 -2.98
N PHE A 34 1.51 9.15 -2.16
CA PHE A 34 0.35 8.39 -2.60
C PHE A 34 -0.57 9.31 -3.41
N ILE A 35 -0.85 8.95 -4.66
CA ILE A 35 -1.59 9.79 -5.60
C ILE A 35 -3.07 9.45 -5.62
N SER A 36 -3.39 8.15 -5.75
CA SER A 36 -4.78 7.70 -5.81
C SER A 36 -4.91 6.21 -5.56
N ALA A 37 -6.09 5.79 -5.10
CA ALA A 37 -6.54 4.41 -5.21
C ALA A 37 -7.79 4.34 -6.06
N ARG A 38 -7.80 3.40 -7.00
CA ARG A 38 -8.92 3.15 -7.90
C ARG A 38 -9.30 1.69 -7.90
N VAL A 39 -10.52 1.38 -8.32
CA VAL A 39 -11.00 0.01 -8.47
C VAL A 39 -11.53 -0.20 -9.88
N SER A 40 -11.15 -1.32 -10.48
CA SER A 40 -11.69 -1.72 -11.78
C SER A 40 -13.17 -2.03 -11.68
N LYS A 41 -13.87 -1.93 -12.81
CA LYS A 41 -15.21 -2.50 -12.91
C LYS A 41 -15.15 -3.99 -12.52
N PRO A 42 -16.01 -4.45 -11.59
CA PRO A 42 -15.99 -5.82 -11.11
C PRO A 42 -16.44 -6.81 -12.18
N SER A 43 -15.85 -8.00 -12.16
CA SER A 43 -16.31 -9.18 -12.89
C SER A 43 -17.12 -10.07 -11.96
N PHE A 44 -18.37 -10.32 -12.32
CA PHE A 44 -19.28 -11.15 -11.54
C PHE A 44 -19.21 -12.59 -12.02
N GLN A 45 -18.89 -13.49 -11.10
CA GLN A 45 -18.90 -14.94 -11.31
C GLN A 45 -20.00 -15.56 -10.44
N ILE A 46 -20.23 -16.87 -10.61
CA ILE A 46 -21.35 -17.59 -9.98
C ILE A 46 -21.31 -17.50 -8.45
N ASN A 47 -20.14 -17.53 -7.83
CA ASN A 47 -19.95 -17.58 -6.38
C ASN A 47 -19.14 -16.40 -5.80
N GLN A 48 -18.62 -15.53 -6.66
CA GLN A 48 -17.69 -14.49 -6.26
C GLN A 48 -17.67 -13.30 -7.21
N ILE A 49 -17.06 -12.23 -6.75
CA ILE A 49 -16.81 -11.01 -7.51
C ILE A 49 -15.33 -10.75 -7.50
N VAL A 50 -14.77 -10.64 -8.69
CA VAL A 50 -13.35 -10.35 -8.88
C VAL A 50 -13.21 -8.88 -9.23
N HIS A 51 -12.29 -8.20 -8.56
CA HIS A 51 -11.97 -6.81 -8.83
C HIS A 51 -10.45 -6.60 -8.72
N THR A 52 -9.95 -5.55 -9.37
CA THR A 52 -8.56 -5.14 -9.25
C THR A 52 -8.53 -3.74 -8.64
N VAL A 53 -7.89 -3.61 -7.47
CA VAL A 53 -7.55 -2.32 -6.87
C VAL A 53 -6.22 -1.86 -7.45
N GLN A 54 -6.15 -0.60 -7.84
CA GLN A 54 -4.94 0.07 -8.34
C GLN A 54 -4.52 1.13 -7.35
N LEU A 55 -3.32 1.00 -6.81
CA LEU A 55 -2.69 2.02 -5.97
C LEU A 55 -1.64 2.75 -6.82
N THR A 56 -1.75 4.07 -6.90
CA THR A 56 -0.80 4.90 -7.66
C THR A 56 0.11 5.65 -6.71
N TYR A 57 1.42 5.45 -6.88
CA TYR A 57 2.47 6.13 -6.13
C TYR A 57 3.33 6.98 -7.05
N ARG A 58 3.82 8.10 -6.52
CA ARG A 58 4.80 8.95 -7.16
C ARG A 58 6.02 9.09 -6.27
N ASN A 59 7.19 8.74 -6.80
CA ASN A 59 8.45 8.93 -6.10
C ASN A 59 9.15 10.18 -6.66
N SER A 60 8.99 11.33 -6.00
CA SER A 60 9.74 12.55 -6.28
C SER A 60 11.14 12.58 -5.63
N GLY A 61 11.51 11.52 -4.91
CA GLY A 61 12.82 11.38 -4.31
C GLY A 61 13.94 11.16 -5.33
N PRO A 62 15.20 11.37 -4.91
CA PRO A 62 16.38 11.23 -5.78
C PRO A 62 16.81 9.77 -5.99
N VAL A 63 16.19 8.81 -5.31
CA VAL A 63 16.56 7.37 -5.34
C VAL A 63 15.33 6.52 -5.64
N SER A 64 15.51 5.41 -6.36
CA SER A 64 14.45 4.43 -6.58
C SER A 64 14.04 3.78 -5.25
N LEU A 65 12.74 3.56 -5.09
CA LEU A 65 12.18 2.82 -3.97
C LEU A 65 11.60 1.50 -4.46
N PHE A 66 11.25 0.61 -3.54
CA PHE A 66 10.59 -0.63 -3.87
C PHE A 66 9.30 -0.73 -3.07
N PHE A 67 8.18 -0.86 -3.75
CA PHE A 67 6.99 -1.42 -3.14
C PHE A 67 7.27 -2.89 -2.89
N ASP A 68 7.27 -3.32 -1.64
CA ASP A 68 7.54 -4.72 -1.28
C ASP A 68 6.24 -5.52 -1.17
N SER A 69 5.23 -4.90 -0.58
CA SER A 69 3.98 -5.59 -0.28
C SER A 69 2.86 -4.66 0.16
N PHE A 70 1.63 -5.16 0.09
CA PHE A 70 0.48 -4.58 0.77
C PHE A 70 -0.30 -5.67 1.50
N ASP A 71 -0.78 -5.36 2.70
CA ASP A 71 -1.77 -6.16 3.44
C ASP A 71 -2.89 -5.26 3.90
N GLY A 72 -4.13 -5.64 3.60
CA GLY A 72 -5.28 -4.86 3.99
C GLY A 72 -6.58 -5.52 3.60
N ALA A 73 -7.60 -4.70 3.42
CA ALA A 73 -8.93 -5.12 3.11
C ALA A 73 -9.69 -4.06 2.31
N LEU A 74 -10.65 -4.55 1.53
CA LEU A 74 -11.67 -3.75 0.87
C LEU A 74 -12.87 -3.62 1.80
N TYR A 75 -13.38 -2.41 1.95
CA TYR A 75 -14.55 -2.11 2.75
C TYR A 75 -15.63 -1.42 1.91
N TYR A 76 -16.89 -1.63 2.29
CA TYR A 76 -18.03 -0.82 1.88
C TYR A 76 -18.59 -0.11 3.12
N GLY A 77 -18.33 1.19 3.23
CA GLY A 77 -18.51 1.89 4.50
C GLY A 77 -17.68 1.22 5.61
N ASN A 78 -18.34 0.64 6.61
CA ASN A 78 -17.69 -0.08 7.72
C ASN A 78 -17.68 -1.61 7.54
N TYR A 79 -18.27 -2.14 6.48
CA TYR A 79 -18.37 -3.58 6.26
C TYR A 79 -17.16 -4.09 5.48
N LEU A 80 -16.49 -5.10 6.03
CA LEU A 80 -15.43 -5.81 5.34
C LEU A 80 -16.01 -6.61 4.17
N LEU A 81 -15.48 -6.41 2.96
CA LEU A 81 -15.88 -7.16 1.76
C LEU A 81 -14.89 -8.24 1.39
N SER A 82 -13.59 -7.97 1.53
CA SER A 82 -12.53 -8.88 1.09
C SER A 82 -11.20 -8.50 1.74
N TYR A 83 -10.36 -9.49 2.03
CA TYR A 83 -8.96 -9.26 2.34
C TYR A 83 -8.15 -9.11 1.06
N LEU A 84 -7.22 -8.17 1.09
CA LEU A 84 -6.34 -7.83 -0.03
C LEU A 84 -4.90 -8.02 0.44
N SER A 85 -4.13 -8.84 -0.27
CA SER A 85 -2.70 -8.96 -0.03
C SER A 85 -1.97 -9.12 -1.36
N VAL A 86 -0.81 -8.47 -1.45
CA VAL A 86 0.14 -8.66 -2.55
C VAL A 86 1.55 -8.64 -1.99
N ARG A 87 2.40 -9.51 -2.54
CA ARG A 87 3.82 -9.68 -2.18
C ARG A 87 4.69 -9.57 -3.43
N ASP A 88 4.40 -8.55 -4.23
CA ASP A 88 5.09 -8.32 -5.49
C ASP A 88 6.01 -7.12 -5.33
N ARG A 89 7.31 -7.37 -5.50
CA ARG A 89 8.31 -6.31 -5.45
C ARG A 89 8.26 -5.49 -6.73
N VAL A 90 7.77 -4.25 -6.63
CA VAL A 90 7.65 -3.31 -7.76
C VAL A 90 8.60 -2.14 -7.54
N GLU A 91 9.45 -1.84 -8.52
CA GLU A 91 10.30 -0.66 -8.47
C GLU A 91 9.45 0.61 -8.65
N LEU A 92 9.68 1.58 -7.76
CA LEU A 92 9.17 2.94 -7.81
C LEU A 92 10.35 3.83 -8.25
N PRO A 93 10.54 4.05 -9.58
CA PRO A 93 11.71 4.73 -10.10
C PRO A 93 11.83 6.16 -9.54
N ALA A 94 13.06 6.62 -9.36
CA ALA A 94 13.35 7.99 -8.96
C ALA A 94 12.79 9.02 -9.98
N GLY A 95 12.45 10.20 -9.49
CA GLY A 95 12.12 11.36 -10.33
C GLY A 95 10.66 11.41 -10.81
N ALA A 96 9.75 11.74 -9.89
CA ALA A 96 8.36 12.16 -10.08
C ALA A 96 7.52 11.34 -11.09
N LYS A 97 7.81 10.03 -11.21
CA LYS A 97 7.07 9.12 -12.10
C LYS A 97 5.95 8.41 -11.35
N ASP A 98 4.79 8.34 -11.98
CA ASP A 98 3.65 7.59 -11.48
C ASP A 98 3.85 6.10 -11.74
N THR A 99 3.71 5.31 -10.69
CA THR A 99 3.78 3.85 -10.75
C THR A 99 2.47 3.26 -10.22
N VAL A 100 1.87 2.37 -11.01
CA VAL A 100 0.61 1.72 -10.68
C VAL A 100 0.88 0.31 -10.16
N VAL A 101 0.48 0.05 -8.93
CA VAL A 101 0.51 -1.27 -8.32
C VAL A 101 -0.90 -1.86 -8.36
N LYS A 102 -1.04 -3.07 -8.91
CA LYS A 102 -2.32 -3.76 -9.05
C LYS A 102 -2.46 -4.84 -7.99
N ILE A 103 -3.63 -4.89 -7.35
CA ILE A 103 -3.96 -5.82 -6.28
C ILE A 103 -5.28 -6.47 -6.64
N ASN A 104 -5.27 -7.79 -6.82
CA ASN A 104 -6.49 -8.52 -7.11
C ASN A 104 -7.22 -8.86 -5.82
N GLY A 105 -8.51 -8.58 -5.80
CA GLY A 105 -9.40 -8.89 -4.68
C GLY A 105 -10.56 -9.77 -5.12
N VAL A 106 -10.99 -10.65 -4.20
CA VAL A 106 -12.09 -11.58 -4.42
C VAL A 106 -13.08 -11.43 -3.28
N ILE A 107 -14.31 -11.04 -3.60
CA ILE A 107 -15.43 -10.97 -2.65
C ILE A 107 -16.25 -12.23 -2.86
N ARG A 108 -16.39 -13.07 -1.83
CA ARG A 108 -17.27 -14.24 -1.89
C ARG A 108 -18.67 -13.82 -1.46
N TYR A 109 -19.70 -14.26 -2.19
CA TYR A 109 -21.07 -13.91 -1.82
C TYR A 109 -21.48 -14.45 -0.45
N ALA A 110 -20.87 -15.56 -0.01
CA ALA A 110 -21.11 -16.16 1.31
C ALA A 110 -20.62 -15.27 2.47
N ASP A 111 -19.64 -14.40 2.22
CA ASP A 111 -19.07 -13.52 3.24
C ASP A 111 -19.83 -12.18 3.34
N LEU A 112 -20.79 -11.94 2.43
CA LEU A 112 -21.57 -10.71 2.38
C LEU A 112 -22.83 -10.83 3.24
N ALA A 113 -23.09 -9.82 4.06
CA ALA A 113 -24.40 -9.65 4.67
C ALA A 113 -25.47 -9.44 3.57
N GLY A 114 -26.64 -10.07 3.71
CA GLY A 114 -27.68 -10.12 2.66
C GLY A 114 -28.02 -8.77 1.99
N ASN A 115 -28.07 -7.69 2.77
CA ASN A 115 -28.35 -6.34 2.23
C ASN A 115 -27.23 -5.80 1.32
N ILE A 116 -25.98 -6.16 1.59
CA ILE A 116 -24.83 -5.79 0.76
C ILE A 116 -24.87 -6.59 -0.55
N LEU A 117 -25.25 -7.86 -0.49
CA LEU A 117 -25.36 -8.70 -1.68
C LEU A 117 -26.31 -8.09 -2.72
N ASP A 118 -27.43 -7.53 -2.29
CA ASP A 118 -28.39 -6.91 -3.21
C ASP A 118 -27.87 -5.60 -3.80
N LEU A 119 -27.22 -4.74 -3.00
CA LEU A 119 -26.54 -3.54 -3.50
C LEU A 119 -25.44 -3.87 -4.52
N VAL A 120 -24.77 -4.99 -4.29
CA VAL A 120 -23.69 -5.49 -5.12
C VAL A 120 -24.20 -6.06 -6.44
N LYS A 121 -25.25 -6.89 -6.40
CA LYS A 121 -25.96 -7.40 -7.58
C LYS A 121 -26.52 -6.26 -8.43
N ASN A 122 -27.06 -5.23 -7.79
CA ASN A 122 -27.62 -4.05 -8.46
C ASN A 122 -26.56 -3.02 -8.89
N LYS A 123 -25.25 -3.35 -8.77
CA LYS A 123 -24.11 -2.50 -9.18
C LYS A 123 -24.05 -1.13 -8.49
N SER A 124 -24.78 -0.94 -7.39
CA SER A 124 -24.86 0.33 -6.64
C SER A 124 -23.77 0.45 -5.56
N TYR A 125 -23.03 -0.62 -5.29
CA TYR A 125 -22.05 -0.69 -4.21
C TYR A 125 -20.74 0.08 -4.45
N LEU A 126 -20.54 0.70 -5.61
CA LEU A 126 -19.26 1.32 -5.97
C LEU A 126 -19.02 2.66 -5.26
N ASN A 127 -20.09 3.33 -4.79
CA ASN A 127 -20.01 4.71 -4.28
C ASN A 127 -19.44 4.88 -2.86
N ASN A 128 -19.14 3.79 -2.14
CA ASN A 128 -18.63 3.84 -0.76
C ASN A 128 -17.51 2.81 -0.52
N LEU A 129 -16.81 2.42 -1.58
CA LEU A 129 -15.67 1.52 -1.45
C LEU A 129 -14.47 2.26 -0.86
N SER A 130 -13.78 1.61 0.06
CA SER A 130 -12.49 2.08 0.59
C SER A 130 -11.52 0.93 0.75
N VAL A 131 -10.23 1.24 0.62
CA VAL A 131 -9.15 0.31 0.91
C VAL A 131 -8.47 0.74 2.19
N LYS A 132 -8.31 -0.20 3.13
CA LYS A 132 -7.63 0.03 4.40
C LYS A 132 -6.56 -1.02 4.61
N GLY A 133 -5.36 -0.62 5.01
CA GLY A 133 -4.26 -1.55 5.18
C GLY A 133 -2.92 -0.90 5.43
N THR A 134 -1.86 -1.67 5.25
CA THR A 134 -0.47 -1.24 5.36
C THR A 134 0.29 -1.65 4.12
N VAL A 135 0.96 -0.69 3.51
CA VAL A 135 1.93 -0.90 2.43
C VAL A 135 3.31 -0.96 3.05
N ARG A 136 4.20 -1.80 2.53
CA ARG A 136 5.63 -1.78 2.87
C ARG A 136 6.41 -1.29 1.67
N ILE A 137 7.20 -0.23 1.88
CA ILE A 137 8.04 0.37 0.84
C ILE A 137 9.46 0.45 1.38
N GLY A 138 10.38 -0.30 0.78
CA GLY A 138 11.74 -0.46 1.29
C GLY A 138 11.77 -0.94 2.76
N GLY A 139 10.82 -1.81 3.14
CA GLY A 139 10.64 -2.28 4.50
C GLY A 139 9.91 -1.32 5.46
N ILE A 140 9.62 -0.08 5.03
CA ILE A 140 8.93 0.93 5.85
C ILE A 140 7.41 0.71 5.76
N PRO A 141 6.71 0.48 6.88
CA PRO A 141 5.25 0.38 6.88
C PRO A 141 4.60 1.76 6.72
N VAL A 142 3.67 1.88 5.79
CA VAL A 142 2.88 3.08 5.49
C VAL A 142 1.40 2.69 5.56
N PRO A 143 0.61 3.27 6.48
CA PRO A 143 -0.82 3.00 6.53
C PRO A 143 -1.54 3.61 5.32
N VAL A 144 -2.57 2.93 4.84
CA VAL A 144 -3.44 3.38 3.76
C VAL A 144 -4.87 3.28 4.28
N ASP A 145 -5.60 4.38 4.23
CA ASP A 145 -7.06 4.42 4.41
C ASP A 145 -7.60 5.42 3.38
N TYR A 146 -8.13 4.92 2.27
CA TYR A 146 -8.54 5.75 1.14
C TYR A 146 -9.84 5.28 0.50
N PRO A 147 -10.77 6.20 0.17
CA PRO A 147 -11.91 5.89 -0.68
C PRO A 147 -11.43 5.54 -2.09
N LEU A 148 -12.09 4.56 -2.71
CA LEU A 148 -11.79 4.10 -4.05
C LEU A 148 -12.65 4.85 -5.07
N GLN A 149 -12.02 5.29 -6.16
CA GLN A 149 -12.70 5.80 -7.34
C GLN A 149 -12.77 4.74 -8.42
N LEU A 150 -13.78 4.78 -9.28
CA LEU A 150 -13.83 3.92 -10.46
C LEU A 150 -12.76 4.34 -11.47
N ILE A 151 -12.17 3.33 -12.14
CA ILE A 151 -11.30 3.52 -13.31
C ILE A 151 -12.16 3.75 -14.54
#